data_AF-A0A934BKE0-F1
#
_entry.id   AF-A0A934BKE0-F1
#
_cell.length_a   1.000
_cell.length_b   1.000
_cell.length_c   1.000
_cell.angle_alpha   90.00
_cell.angle_beta   90.00
_cell.angle_gamma   90.00
#
_symmetry.space_group_name_H-M   'P 1'
#
loop_
_entity.id
_entity.type
_entity.pdbx_description
1 polymer ?
#
loop_
_entity_poly.entity_id
_entity_poly.type
_entity_poly.pdbx_seq_one_letter_code
_entity_poly.pdbx_strand_id
1 'polypeptide(L)' 'MKEKIITIQKGKEGIVIPEDYLRYLELIPGAEVEIRLDKKKKWLLVRPLHAKDFIEHFKSTMESMA' A
#
# COMPACT_ATOMS: atom_id res chain seq x y z
N MET A 1 2.54 11.07 14.39
CA MET A 1 2.55 10.78 12.94
C MET A 1 3.81 9.98 12.64
N LYS A 2 3.73 8.87 11.89
CA LYS A 2 4.92 8.15 11.43
C LYS A 2 5.36 8.76 10.09
N GLU A 3 6.62 9.15 9.98
CA GLU A 3 7.20 9.74 8.78
C GLU A 3 8.50 9.02 8.44
N LYS A 4 8.74 8.79 7.14
CA LYS A 4 9.95 8.18 6.64
C LYS A 4 10.32 8.81 5.30
N ILE A 5 11.54 9.32 5.20
CA ILE A 5 12.09 9.84 3.95
C ILE A 5 12.63 8.65 3.16
N ILE A 6 12.24 8.56 1.89
CA ILE A 6 12.68 7.51 0.96
C ILE A 6 13.22 8.14 -0.32
N THR A 7 14.11 7.42 -0.99
CA THR A 7 14.70 7.85 -2.27
C THR A 7 14.01 7.12 -3.42
N ILE A 8 13.57 7.87 -4.43
CA ILE A 8 13.07 7.30 -5.69
C ILE A 8 14.25 6.69 -6.44
N GLN A 9 14.18 5.41 -6.75
CA GLN A 9 15.25 4.71 -7.45
C GLN A 9 15.20 5.02 -8.94
N LYS A 10 16.35 5.40 -9.51
CA LYS A 10 16.48 5.66 -10.95
C LYS A 10 16.20 4.38 -11.74
N GLY A 11 15.41 4.49 -12.80
CA GLY A 11 15.10 3.37 -13.71
C GLY A 11 14.04 2.40 -13.19
N LYS A 12 13.40 2.70 -12.05
CA LYS A 12 12.21 2.00 -11.59
C LYS A 12 10.99 2.91 -11.73
N GLU A 13 9.90 2.35 -12.23
CA GLU A 13 8.60 3.01 -12.16
C GLU A 13 8.04 2.84 -10.73
N GLY A 14 7.65 3.95 -10.11
CA GLY A 14 6.96 3.96 -8.82
C GLY A 14 7.83 4.25 -7.59
N ILE A 15 7.18 4.18 -6.42
CA ILE A 15 7.74 4.46 -5.10
C ILE A 15 7.58 3.22 -4.23
N VAL A 16 8.62 2.83 -3.51
CA VAL A 16 8.54 1.71 -2.55
C VAL A 16 7.93 2.21 -1.24
N ILE A 17 6.75 1.72 -0.91
CA ILE A 17 6.08 2.02 0.36
C ILE A 17 6.70 1.14 1.46
N PRO A 18 7.06 1.71 2.63
CA PRO A 18 7.58 0.93 3.77
C PRO A 18 6.61 -0.16 4.24
N GLU A 19 7.15 -1.31 4.65
CA GLU A 19 6.34 -2.47 5.07
C GLU A 19 5.41 -2.17 6.25
N ASP A 20 5.87 -1.37 7.21
CA ASP A 20 5.05 -0.97 8.36
C ASP A 20 3.85 -0.10 7.97
N TYR A 21 3.93 0.59 6.82
CA TYR A 21 2.85 1.40 6.28
C TYR A 21 1.87 0.51 5.52
N LEU A 22 2.38 -0.47 4.76
CA LEU A 22 1.56 -1.47 4.09
C LEU A 22 0.73 -2.28 5.10
N ARG A 23 1.35 -2.74 6.20
CA ARG A 23 0.65 -3.44 7.28
C ARG A 23 -0.43 -2.58 7.93
N TYR A 24 -0.14 -1.30 8.19
CA TYR A 24 -1.12 -0.36 8.74
C TYR A 24 -2.28 -0.09 7.78
N LEU A 25 -1.99 -0.02 6.47
CA LEU A 25 -2.99 0.17 5.42
C LEU A 25 -3.65 -1.15 4.98
N GLU A 26 -3.30 -2.28 5.60
CA GLU A 26 -3.79 -3.61 5.24
C GLU A 26 -3.63 -3.92 3.73
N LEU A 27 -2.54 -3.43 3.13
CA LEU A 27 -2.24 -3.62 1.71
C LEU A 27 -1.39 -4.87 1.50
N ILE A 28 -1.85 -5.72 0.59
CA ILE A 28 -1.11 -6.89 0.09
C ILE A 28 -0.69 -6.66 -1.37
N PRO A 29 0.33 -7.37 -1.88
CA PRO A 29 0.67 -7.35 -3.30
C PRO A 29 -0.56 -7.65 -4.17
N GLY A 30 -0.82 -6.80 -5.17
CA GLY A 30 -1.98 -6.91 -6.05
C GLY A 30 -3.26 -6.22 -5.56
N ALA A 31 -3.26 -5.65 -4.36
CA ALA A 31 -4.40 -4.87 -3.86
C ALA A 31 -4.65 -3.61 -4.70
N GLU A 32 -5.92 -3.28 -4.94
CA GLU A 32 -6.31 -2.05 -5.59
C GLU A 32 -6.22 -0.85 -4.64
N VAL A 33 -5.70 0.26 -5.15
CA VAL A 33 -5.58 1.51 -4.40
C VAL A 33 -6.08 2.68 -5.23
N GLU A 34 -6.69 3.65 -4.56
CA GLU A 34 -6.97 4.96 -5.14
C GLU A 34 -5.78 5.88 -4.91
N ILE A 35 -5.31 6.53 -5.97
CA ILE A 35 -4.29 7.56 -5.90
C ILE A 35 -4.92 8.93 -6.20
N ARG A 36 -4.73 9.88 -5.28
CA ARG A 36 -5.19 11.28 -5.45
C ARG A 36 -4.03 12.25 -5.38
N LEU A 37 -3.97 13.17 -6.33
CA LEU A 37 -3.03 14.30 -6.34
C LEU A 37 -3.70 15.55 -5.76
N ASP A 38 -3.29 15.96 -4.57
CA ASP A 38 -3.60 17.29 -4.04
C ASP A 38 -2.59 18.30 -4.61
N LYS A 39 -2.99 19.02 -5.66
CA LYS A 39 -2.15 20.02 -6.33
C LYS A 39 -1.81 21.23 -5.46
N LYS A 40 -2.65 21.59 -4.48
CA LYS A 40 -2.41 22.75 -3.61
C LYS A 40 -1.29 22.44 -2.63
N LYS A 41 -1.31 21.24 -2.05
CA LYS A 41 -0.30 20.78 -1.10
C LYS A 41 0.89 20.08 -1.76
N LYS A 42 0.78 19.77 -3.05
CA LYS A 42 1.73 18.94 -3.81
C LYS A 42 1.88 17.55 -3.18
N TRP A 43 0.77 16.97 -2.75
CA TRP A 43 0.75 15.66 -2.09
C TRP A 43 0.13 14.59 -2.98
N LEU A 44 0.66 13.38 -2.86
CA LEU A 44 0.05 12.18 -3.40
C LEU A 44 -0.52 11.38 -2.22
N LEU A 45 -1.83 11.17 -2.23
CA LEU A 45 -2.53 10.38 -1.23
C LEU A 45 -2.85 9.02 -1.83
N VAL A 46 -2.53 7.95 -1.10
CA VAL A 46 -2.84 6.57 -1.47
C VAL A 46 -3.85 6.05 -0.46
N ARG A 47 -4.97 5.51 -0.95
CA ARG A 47 -6.01 4.93 -0.11
C ARG A 47 -6.32 3.49 -0.57
N PRO A 48 -6.30 2.49 0.32
CA PRO A 48 -6.76 1.14 0.00
C PRO A 48 -8.20 1.16 -0.49
N LEU A 49 -8.48 0.47 -1.59
CA LEU A 49 -9.84 0.15 -1.99
C LEU A 49 -10.15 -1.22 -1.40
N HIS A 50 -10.73 -1.26 -0.20
CA HIS A 50 -11.16 -2.53 0.38
C HIS A 50 -12.32 -3.08 -0.46
N ALA A 51 -12.02 -3.97 -1.40
CA ALA A 51 -12.99 -4.95 -1.86
C ALA A 51 -13.41 -5.76 -0.63
N LYS A 52 -14.70 -6.11 -0.55
CA LYS A 52 -15.40 -6.61 0.66
C LYS A 52 -14.80 -7.87 1.33
N ASP A 53 -13.70 -8.43 0.85
CA ASP A 53 -13.25 -9.79 1.17
C ASP A 53 -11.79 -9.88 1.67
N PHE A 54 -11.33 -8.89 2.47
CA PHE A 54 -10.02 -8.96 3.14
C PHE A 54 -9.83 -10.24 3.99
N ILE A 55 -10.92 -10.78 4.55
CA ILE A 55 -10.91 -11.99 5.38
C ILE A 55 -10.73 -13.27 4.54
N GLU A 56 -11.22 -13.32 3.29
CA GLU A 56 -11.12 -14.54 2.46
C GLU A 56 -9.71 -14.76 1.91
N HIS A 57 -9.02 -13.71 1.45
CA HIS A 57 -7.67 -13.83 0.92
C HIS A 57 -6.60 -14.13 1.99
N PHE A 58 -6.82 -13.71 3.23
CA PHE A 58 -5.89 -14.02 4.32
C PHE A 58 -5.99 -15.49 4.79
N LYS A 59 -7.17 -16.12 4.68
CA LYS A 59 -7.32 -17.54 5.04
C LYS A 59 -6.46 -18.45 4.17
N SER A 60 -6.48 -18.28 2.84
CA SER A 60 -5.68 -19.14 1.95
C SER A 60 -4.18 -18.94 2.12
N THR A 61 -3.75 -17.71 2.42
CA THR A 61 -2.34 -17.38 2.63
C THR A 61 -1.81 -17.91 3.97
N MET A 62 -2.62 -17.85 5.04
CA MET A 62 -2.26 -18.45 6.33
C MET A 62 -2.27 -19.99 6.28
N GLU A 63 -3.19 -20.60 5.55
CA GLU A 63 -3.21 -22.06 5.35
C GLU A 63 -2.02 -22.57 4.52
N SER A 64 -1.43 -21.72 3.66
CA SER A 64 -0.26 -22.09 2.83
C SER A 64 1.09 -21.95 3.55
N MET A 65 1.11 -21.39 4.78
CA MET A 65 2.32 -21.21 5.59
C MET A 65 2.35 -22.08 6.87
N ALA A 66 1.36 -22.97 7.05
CA ALA A 66 1.31 -24.00 8.09
C ALA A 66 1.63 -25.37 7.49
#